data_AF-A0A958LAZ9-F1
#
_entry.id   AF-A0A958LAZ9-F1
#
_cell.length_a   1.000
_cell.length_b   1.000
_cell.length_c   1.000
_cell.angle_alpha   90.00
_cell.angle_beta   90.00
_cell.angle_gamma   90.00
#
_symmetry.space_group_name_H-M   'P 1'
#
loop_
_entity.id
_entity.type
_entity.pdbx_description
1 polymer ?
#
loop_
_entity_poly.entity_id
_entity_poly.type
_entity_poly.pdbx_seq_one_letter_code
_entity_poly.pdbx_strand_id
1 'polypeptide(L)'
;PSVPVYANVSARAITSGDQARDLLKQQVCSSVRWTESMENMVSSENVDVMVEFGPGGVLSKLQKRINSMPTVFVVDEAEAIEKVRAELA
;
A
#
# COMPACT_ATOMS: atom_id res chain seq x y z
N PRO A 1 -13.26 -7.64 -0.10
CA PRO A 1 -12.09 -7.72 -0.99
C PRO A 1 -11.49 -9.13 -0.94
N SER A 2 -10.95 -9.67 -2.03
CA SER A 2 -10.29 -11.00 -2.01
C SER A 2 -8.96 -10.99 -1.25
N VAL A 3 -8.35 -9.82 -1.10
CA VAL A 3 -7.17 -9.56 -0.28
C VAL A 3 -7.48 -8.42 0.71
N PRO A 4 -6.85 -8.38 1.89
CA PRO A 4 -7.01 -7.27 2.82
C PRO A 4 -6.64 -5.94 2.18
N VAL A 5 -7.40 -4.89 2.48
CA VAL A 5 -7.15 -3.52 2.00
C VAL A 5 -6.97 -2.62 3.21
N TYR A 6 -5.89 -1.83 3.26
CA TYR A 6 -5.72 -0.84 4.33
C TYR A 6 -6.49 0.44 3.99
N ALA A 7 -7.50 0.76 4.79
CA ALA A 7 -8.33 1.93 4.54
C ALA A 7 -7.74 3.18 5.20
N ASN A 8 -7.49 4.21 4.39
CA ASN A 8 -6.87 5.49 4.77
C ASN A 8 -7.48 6.17 6.01
N VAL A 9 -8.81 6.08 6.25
CA VAL A 9 -9.47 6.64 7.44
C VAL A 9 -9.09 5.90 8.71
N SER A 10 -9.00 4.57 8.64
CA SER A 10 -8.85 3.70 9.81
C SER A 10 -7.41 3.28 10.08
N ALA A 11 -6.54 3.36 9.06
CA ALA A 11 -5.21 2.78 9.01
C ALA A 11 -5.15 1.28 9.33
N ARG A 12 -6.24 0.55 9.07
CA ARG A 12 -6.39 -0.88 9.36
C ARG A 12 -6.83 -1.65 8.12
N ALA A 13 -6.47 -2.93 8.12
CA ALA A 13 -6.93 -3.89 7.14
C ALA A 13 -8.45 -4.09 7.23
N ILE A 14 -9.11 -4.06 6.07
CA ILE A 14 -10.51 -4.43 5.89
C ILE A 14 -10.61 -5.57 4.87
N THR A 15 -11.58 -6.46 5.08
CA THR A 15 -11.82 -7.63 4.21
C THR A 15 -13.23 -7.65 3.61
N SER A 16 -14.12 -6.76 4.08
CA SER A 16 -15.50 -6.64 3.60
C SER A 16 -15.69 -5.53 2.57
N GLY A 17 -16.49 -5.81 1.54
CA GLY A 17 -16.90 -4.81 0.55
C GLY A 17 -17.84 -3.73 1.11
N ASP A 18 -18.66 -4.07 2.11
CA ASP A 18 -19.53 -3.11 2.79
C ASP A 18 -18.70 -2.09 3.57
N GLN A 19 -17.74 -2.58 4.35
CA GLN A 19 -16.81 -1.72 5.10
C GLN A 19 -16.01 -0.81 4.16
N ALA A 20 -15.55 -1.33 3.02
CA ALA A 20 -14.84 -0.53 2.02
C ALA A 20 -15.72 0.62 1.51
N ARG A 21 -16.99 0.35 1.17
CA ARG A 21 -17.92 1.38 0.69
C ARG A 21 -18.13 2.49 1.73
N ASP A 22 -18.31 2.14 2.99
CA ASP A 22 -18.58 3.14 4.03
C ASP A 22 -17.33 3.97 4.37
N LEU A 23 -16.16 3.34 4.43
CA LEU A 23 -14.90 4.06 4.65
C LEU A 23 -14.53 4.96 3.47
N LEU A 24 -14.85 4.57 2.23
CA LEU A 24 -14.66 5.42 1.06
C LEU A 24 -15.50 6.70 1.11
N LYS A 25 -16.75 6.63 1.61
CA LYS A 25 -17.58 7.83 1.82
C LYS A 25 -16.94 8.77 2.84
N GLN A 26 -16.48 8.21 3.97
CA GLN A 26 -15.85 8.98 5.04
C GLN A 26 -14.52 9.59 4.59
N GLN A 27 -13.78 8.90 3.71
CA GLN A 27 -12.47 9.32 3.25
C GLN A 27 -12.46 10.73 2.64
N VAL A 28 -13.54 11.12 1.96
CA VAL A 28 -13.64 12.44 1.31
C VAL A 28 -13.45 13.59 2.31
N CYS A 29 -13.89 13.41 3.55
CA CYS A 29 -13.81 14.41 4.62
C CYS A 29 -12.80 14.06 5.72
N SER A 30 -12.01 13.00 5.53
CA SER A 30 -11.09 12.48 6.54
C SER A 30 -9.64 12.58 6.09
N SER A 31 -8.73 12.73 7.04
CA SER A 31 -7.29 12.68 6.77
C SER A 31 -6.87 11.33 6.19
N VAL A 32 -5.86 11.34 5.32
CA VAL A 32 -5.19 10.13 4.85
C VAL A 32 -4.13 9.74 5.89
N ARG A 33 -4.37 8.65 6.63
CA ARG A 33 -3.42 8.14 7.64
C ARG A 33 -2.37 7.23 7.01
N TRP A 34 -1.59 7.78 6.09
CA TRP A 34 -0.62 7.03 5.28
C TRP A 34 0.46 6.36 6.14
N THR A 35 1.19 7.13 6.96
CA THR A 35 2.29 6.62 7.78
C THR A 35 1.86 5.46 8.66
N GLU A 36 0.75 5.63 9.39
CA GLU A 36 0.21 4.59 10.26
C GLU A 36 -0.27 3.37 9.47
N SER A 37 -0.84 3.56 8.28
CA SER A 37 -1.23 2.43 7.43
C SER A 37 -0.02 1.60 7.02
N MET A 38 1.10 2.26 6.68
CA MET A 38 2.33 1.58 6.30
C MET A 38 3.00 0.88 7.47
N GLU A 39 3.08 1.52 8.64
CA GLU A 39 3.62 0.91 9.85
C GLU A 39 2.81 -0.32 10.28
N ASN A 40 1.47 -0.21 10.26
CA ASN A 40 0.59 -1.32 10.58
C ASN A 40 0.73 -2.45 9.56
N MET A 41 0.77 -2.14 8.26
CA MET A 41 0.95 -3.15 7.21
C MET A 41 2.27 -3.92 7.36
N VAL A 42 3.39 -3.21 7.52
CA VAL A 42 4.71 -3.85 7.64
C VAL A 42 4.78 -4.69 8.93
N SER A 43 4.25 -4.18 10.05
CA SER A 43 4.31 -4.87 11.34
C SER A 43 3.36 -6.06 11.47
N SER A 44 2.17 -6.02 10.89
CA SER A 44 1.19 -7.11 11.02
C SER A 44 1.35 -8.21 9.97
N GLU A 45 1.82 -7.86 8.77
CA GLU A 45 1.87 -8.78 7.63
C GLU A 45 3.30 -9.21 7.25
N ASN A 46 4.34 -8.72 7.95
CA ASN A 46 5.77 -8.97 7.63
C ASN A 46 6.09 -8.68 6.15
N VAL A 47 5.72 -7.50 5.67
CA VAL A 47 5.90 -7.13 4.26
C VAL A 47 7.37 -6.85 3.95
N ASP A 48 7.97 -7.71 3.14
CA ASP A 48 9.35 -7.57 2.65
C ASP A 48 9.44 -6.83 1.30
N VAL A 49 8.39 -6.88 0.49
CA VAL A 49 8.34 -6.30 -0.86
C VAL A 49 7.09 -5.45 -1.03
N MET A 50 7.27 -4.24 -1.54
CA MET A 50 6.20 -3.33 -1.94
C MET A 50 6.30 -2.99 -3.42
N VAL A 51 5.13 -2.86 -4.06
CA VAL A 51 5.02 -2.50 -5.47
C VAL A 51 4.13 -1.27 -5.58
N GLU A 52 4.69 -0.14 -6.00
CA GLU A 52 3.95 1.06 -6.37
C GLU A 52 3.56 0.99 -7.83
N PHE A 53 2.25 1.02 -8.11
CA PHE A 53 1.73 1.08 -9.47
C PHE A 53 1.48 2.52 -9.90
N GLY A 54 1.94 2.86 -11.10
CA GLY A 54 1.78 4.17 -11.71
C GLY A 54 3.04 5.03 -11.67
N PRO A 55 3.01 6.19 -12.36
CA PRO A 55 4.18 7.03 -12.57
C PRO A 55 4.57 7.85 -11.33
N GLY A 56 5.86 8.16 -11.20
CA GLY A 56 6.37 9.21 -10.29
C GLY A 56 7.04 8.72 -9.00
N GLY A 57 6.78 7.48 -8.58
CA GLY A 57 7.46 6.85 -7.45
C GLY A 57 7.29 7.61 -6.13
N VAL A 58 6.15 8.26 -5.93
CA VAL A 58 5.90 9.14 -4.77
C VAL A 58 5.72 8.29 -3.52
N LEU A 59 4.92 7.23 -3.60
CA LEU A 59 4.64 6.37 -2.46
C LEU A 59 5.91 5.63 -2.01
N SER A 60 6.76 5.25 -2.96
CA SER A 60 8.09 4.68 -2.71
C SER A 60 8.99 5.63 -1.93
N LYS A 61 9.01 6.91 -2.31
CA LYS A 61 9.78 7.94 -1.59
C LYS A 61 9.22 8.19 -0.20
N LEU A 62 7.89 8.20 -0.05
CA LEU A 62 7.24 8.33 1.26
C LEU A 62 7.56 7.12 2.15
N GLN A 63 7.47 5.91 1.61
CA GLN A 63 7.78 4.69 2.34
C GLN A 63 9.22 4.68 2.84
N LYS A 64 10.19 5.06 2.00
CA LYS A 64 11.61 5.16 2.40
C LYS A 64 11.86 6.11 3.58
N ARG A 65 10.98 7.08 3.82
CA ARG A 65 11.05 7.97 4.99
C ARG A 65 10.42 7.37 6.24
N ILE A 66 9.49 6.42 6.08
CA ILE A 66 8.79 5.72 7.16
C ILE A 66 9.61 4.52 7.61
N ASN A 67 9.94 3.63 6.67
CA ASN A 67 10.69 2.41 6.91
C ASN A 67 11.43 1.97 5.64
N SER A 68 12.74 1.82 5.73
CA SER A 68 13.61 1.40 4.62
C SER A 68 13.74 -0.11 4.45
N MET A 69 13.12 -0.91 5.32
CA MET A 69 13.21 -2.38 5.28
C MET A 69 12.57 -3.00 4.03
N PRO A 70 11.33 -2.64 3.63
CA PRO A 70 10.74 -3.27 2.46
C PRO A 70 11.45 -2.82 1.19
N THR A 71 11.75 -3.77 0.31
CA THR A 71 12.20 -3.47 -1.05
C THR A 71 11.02 -2.88 -1.83
N VAL A 72 11.21 -1.71 -2.45
CA VAL A 72 10.13 -1.04 -3.18
C VAL A 72 10.41 -0.97 -4.67
N PHE A 73 9.49 -1.50 -5.47
CA PHE A 73 9.48 -1.41 -6.92
C PHE A 73 8.45 -0.38 -7.39
N VAL A 74 8.81 0.41 -8.41
CA VAL A 74 7.87 1.29 -9.12
C VAL A 74 7.56 0.64 -10.46
N VAL A 75 6.28 0.45 -10.74
CA VAL A 75 5.76 -0.11 -11.99
C VAL A 75 4.99 0.99 -12.72
N ASP A 76 5.70 1.70 -13.56
CA ASP A 76 5.17 2.74 -14.45
C ASP A 76 4.98 2.25 -15.89
N GLU A 77 5.77 1.26 -16.32
CA GLU A 77 5.69 0.61 -17.64
C GLU A 77 5.69 -0.92 -17.53
N ALA A 78 5.30 -1.60 -18.63
CA ALA A 78 5.16 -3.05 -18.67
C ALA A 78 6.47 -3.80 -18.34
N GLU A 79 7.62 -3.25 -18.74
CA GLU A 79 8.94 -3.85 -18.50
C GLU A 79 9.29 -3.92 -17.00
N ALA A 80 8.74 -3.02 -16.18
CA ALA A 80 8.95 -3.05 -14.73
C ALA A 80 8.26 -4.25 -14.06
N ILE A 81 7.21 -4.79 -14.67
CA ILE A 81 6.48 -5.96 -14.17
C ILE A 81 7.39 -7.19 -14.14
N GLU A 82 8.24 -7.39 -15.14
CA GLU A 82 9.15 -8.55 -15.17
C GLU A 82 10.18 -8.51 -14.04
N LYS A 83 10.61 -7.31 -13.61
CA LYS A 83 11.50 -7.17 -12.45
C LYS A 83 10.80 -7.58 -11.15
N VAL A 84 9.56 -7.14 -10.97
CA VAL A 84 8.74 -7.53 -9.81
C VAL A 84 8.49 -9.04 -9.82
N ARG A 85 8.17 -9.61 -10.98
CA ARG A 85 7.94 -11.05 -11.13
C ARG A 85 9.18 -11.88 -10.80
N ALA A 86 10.37 -11.42 -11.17
CA ALA A 86 11.62 -12.08 -10.85
C ALA A 86 11.95 -12.05 -9.34
N GLU A 87 11.57 -10.98 -8.63
CA GLU A 87 11.76 -10.87 -7.18
C GLU A 87 10.81 -11.77 -6.38
N LEU A 88 9.56 -11.93 -6.86
CA LEU A 88 8.51 -12.67 -6.16
C LEU A 88 8.44 -14.16 -6.52
N ALA A 89 9.31 -14.66 -7.41
CA ALA A 89 9.36 -16.04 -7.87
C ALA A 89 10.23 -16.92 -6.96
#